data_AF-A0A2D4PJS9-F1
#
_entry.id   AF-A0A2D4PJS9-F1
#
_cell.length_a   1.000
_cell.length_b   1.000
_cell.length_c   1.000
_cell.angle_alpha   90.00
_cell.angle_beta   90.00
_cell.angle_gamma   90.00
#
_symmetry.space_group_name_H-M   'P 1'
#
loop_
_entity.id
_entity.type
_entity.pdbx_description
1 polymer ?
#
loop_
_entity_poly.entity_id
_entity_poly.type
_entity_poly.pdbx_seq_one_letter_code
_entity_poly.pdbx_strand_id
1 'polypeptide(L)'
;PVTLDFLDAELENDIKVEIRKKMIDGESGDRTFQTLVKSQDERYIDKGNRTYTWTAVNGTDYSLALVLPSYSFYYIKAKINETLTQAKFIATLKRESFDEVGYTFLAPRDYCSTVKITDNNTVFLQNFI
;
A
#
# COMPACT_ATOMS: atom_id res chain seq x y z
N PRO A 1 -26.18 -6.33 -2.21
CA PRO A 1 -24.94 -5.62 -2.60
C PRO A 1 -24.12 -5.37 -1.33
N VAL A 2 -22.79 -5.38 -1.42
CA VAL A 2 -21.94 -4.99 -0.27
C VAL A 2 -21.87 -3.48 -0.26
N THR A 3 -22.44 -2.84 0.76
CA THR A 3 -22.50 -1.38 0.92
C THR A 3 -21.79 -0.99 2.20
N LEU A 4 -20.45 -0.94 2.14
CA LEU A 4 -19.60 -0.48 3.24
C LEU A 4 -19.34 1.01 3.09
N ASP A 5 -19.46 1.74 4.20
CA ASP A 5 -19.23 3.17 4.24
C ASP A 5 -17.78 3.52 4.64
N PHE A 6 -17.33 4.73 4.30
CA PHE A 6 -16.04 5.25 4.73
C PHE A 6 -15.89 5.26 6.26
N LEU A 7 -16.95 5.62 6.99
CA LEU A 7 -16.93 5.66 8.45
C LEU A 7 -17.16 4.28 9.11
N ASP A 8 -17.56 3.27 8.32
CA ASP A 8 -17.58 1.89 8.78
C ASP A 8 -16.21 1.23 8.59
N ALA A 9 -15.48 1.65 7.54
CA ALA A 9 -14.17 1.10 7.20
C ALA A 9 -13.03 1.66 8.07
N GLU A 10 -13.18 2.86 8.61
CA GLU A 10 -12.20 3.52 9.47
C GLU A 10 -12.80 3.97 10.81
N LEU A 11 -11.95 4.10 11.83
CA LEU A 11 -12.38 4.72 13.10
C LEU A 11 -12.89 6.15 12.84
N GLU A 12 -14.16 6.37 13.17
CA GLU A 12 -14.87 7.63 12.97
C GLU A 12 -14.28 8.76 13.83
N ASN A 13 -14.23 9.97 13.26
CA ASN A 13 -14.09 11.21 14.02
C ASN A 13 -14.77 12.38 13.29
N ASP A 14 -15.01 13.48 14.00
CA ASP A 14 -15.68 14.68 13.45
C ASP A 14 -15.00 15.22 12.19
N ILE A 15 -13.66 15.14 12.12
CA ILE A 15 -12.88 15.60 10.97
C ILE A 15 -13.14 14.72 9.73
N LYS A 16 -13.22 13.40 9.90
CA LYS A 16 -13.51 12.43 8.85
C LYS A 16 -14.95 12.56 8.36
N VAL A 17 -15.89 12.86 9.26
CA VAL A 17 -17.28 13.19 8.88
C VAL A 17 -17.30 14.41 7.97
N GLU A 18 -16.53 15.46 8.28
CA GLU A 18 -16.42 16.65 7.42
C GLU A 18 -15.79 16.32 6.06
N ILE A 19 -14.67 15.58 6.04
CA ILE A 19 -13.99 15.17 4.79
C ILE A 19 -14.95 14.35 3.92
N ARG A 20 -15.66 13.40 4.52
CA ARG A 20 -16.67 12.59 3.85
C ARG A 20 -17.76 13.44 3.21
N LYS A 21 -18.32 14.40 3.95
CA LYS A 21 -19.34 15.30 3.42
C LYS A 21 -18.83 16.08 2.22
N LYS A 22 -17.62 16.66 2.31
CA LYS A 22 -16.96 17.36 1.20
C LYS A 22 -16.78 16.47 -0.03
N MET A 23 -16.40 15.21 0.16
CA MET A 23 -16.29 14.24 -0.94
C MET A 23 -17.65 13.91 -1.58
N ILE A 24 -18.72 13.79 -0.79
CA ILE A 24 -20.09 13.56 -1.29
C ILE A 24 -20.57 14.77 -2.09
N ASP A 25 -20.26 15.98 -1.62
CA ASP A 25 -20.62 17.23 -2.28
C ASP A 25 -19.75 17.51 -3.53
N GLY A 26 -18.79 16.63 -3.85
CA GLY A 26 -17.92 16.71 -5.03
C GLY A 26 -16.79 17.73 -4.92
N GLU A 27 -16.48 18.19 -3.71
CA GLU A 27 -15.39 19.13 -3.46
C GLU A 27 -14.02 18.44 -3.50
N SER A 28 -13.00 19.18 -3.92
CA SER A 28 -11.60 18.75 -3.80
C SER A 28 -10.92 19.46 -2.64
N GLY A 29 -9.97 18.79 -1.99
CA GLY A 29 -9.23 19.40 -0.90
C GLY A 29 -8.22 18.46 -0.26
N ASP A 30 -7.51 19.00 0.73
CA ASP A 30 -6.62 18.23 1.58
C ASP A 30 -6.78 18.64 3.04
N ARG A 31 -6.45 17.71 3.94
CA ARG A 31 -6.43 17.96 5.37
C ARG A 31 -5.44 17.05 6.08
N THR A 32 -4.59 17.67 6.89
CA THR A 32 -3.66 16.96 7.76
C THR A 32 -4.12 17.07 9.21
N PHE A 33 -4.26 15.93 9.89
CA PHE A 33 -4.67 15.89 11.29
C PHE A 33 -4.21 14.59 11.97
N GLN A 34 -4.15 14.65 13.30
CA GLN A 34 -3.84 13.47 14.10
C GLN A 34 -5.09 12.62 14.28
N THR A 35 -5.02 11.33 13.94
CA THR A 35 -6.12 10.38 14.01
C THR A 35 -5.68 9.04 14.57
N LEU A 36 -6.65 8.18 14.90
CA LEU A 36 -6.43 6.83 15.39
C LEU A 36 -6.47 5.86 14.21
N VAL A 37 -5.50 4.95 14.14
CA VAL A 37 -5.38 3.92 13.11
C VAL A 37 -5.45 2.57 13.80
N LYS A 38 -6.43 1.75 13.43
CA LYS A 38 -6.56 0.37 13.91
C LYS A 38 -5.49 -0.50 13.24
N SER A 39 -4.84 -1.37 14.00
CA SER A 39 -3.86 -2.31 13.46
C SER A 39 -4.52 -3.38 12.58
N GLN A 40 -3.73 -3.97 11.67
CA GLN A 40 -4.20 -5.00 10.74
C GLN A 40 -4.72 -6.26 11.44
N ASP A 41 -4.12 -6.61 12.59
CA ASP A 41 -4.54 -7.74 13.43
C ASP A 41 -5.67 -7.39 14.39
N GLU A 42 -6.19 -6.16 14.33
CA GLU A 42 -7.28 -5.62 15.12
C GLU A 42 -7.04 -5.52 16.64
N ARG A 43 -5.81 -5.71 17.10
CA ARG A 43 -5.48 -5.74 18.54
C ARG A 43 -4.97 -4.41 19.10
N TYR A 44 -4.59 -3.48 18.24
CA TYR A 44 -3.96 -2.22 18.64
C TYR A 44 -4.58 -1.02 17.93
N ILE A 45 -4.46 0.13 18.58
CA ILE A 45 -4.83 1.43 18.03
C ILE A 45 -3.64 2.36 18.21
N ASP A 46 -3.10 2.85 17.10
CA ASP A 46 -1.98 3.78 17.10
C ASP A 46 -2.46 5.18 16.74
N LYS A 47 -1.86 6.18 17.39
CA LYS A 47 -2.11 7.58 17.08
C LYS A 47 -1.13 8.04 15.99
N GLY A 48 -1.64 8.40 14.80
CA GLY A 48 -0.83 8.78 13.65
C GLY A 48 -1.26 10.13 13.08
N ASN A 49 -0.29 10.93 12.62
CA ASN A 49 -0.59 12.11 11.81
C ASN A 49 -0.79 11.66 10.35
N ARG A 50 -1.95 11.99 9.77
CA ARG A 50 -2.33 11.57 8.42
C ARG A 50 -2.77 12.78 7.61
N THR A 51 -2.37 12.79 6.34
CA THR A 51 -2.85 13.72 5.33
C THR A 51 -3.83 12.99 4.44
N TYR A 52 -5.07 13.46 4.43
CA TYR A 52 -6.11 13.03 3.50
C TYR A 52 -6.16 14.04 2.37
N THR A 53 -6.17 13.57 1.13
CA THR A 53 -6.32 14.39 -0.07
C THR A 53 -7.40 13.76 -0.93
N TRP A 54 -8.37 14.55 -1.40
CA TRP A 54 -9.52 14.03 -2.13
C TRP A 54 -9.93 14.93 -3.30
N THR A 55 -10.61 14.32 -4.28
CA THR A 55 -11.14 15.01 -5.45
C THR A 55 -12.27 14.21 -6.10
N ALA A 56 -13.20 14.89 -6.77
CA ALA A 56 -14.22 14.24 -7.59
C ALA A 56 -13.60 13.55 -8.82
N VAL A 57 -14.19 12.43 -9.24
CA VAL A 57 -13.85 11.73 -10.48
C VAL A 57 -14.74 12.23 -11.60
N ASN A 58 -14.15 12.96 -12.54
CA ASN A 58 -14.86 13.60 -13.65
C ASN A 58 -15.72 12.60 -14.43
N GLY A 59 -16.97 12.98 -14.68
CA GLY A 59 -17.92 12.17 -15.45
C GLY A 59 -18.59 11.06 -14.66
N THR A 60 -18.37 10.99 -13.34
CA THR A 60 -19.05 10.05 -12.43
C THR A 60 -19.53 10.79 -11.18
N ASP A 61 -20.35 10.12 -10.37
CA ASP A 61 -20.75 10.54 -9.02
C ASP A 61 -19.77 10.08 -7.93
N TYR A 62 -18.64 9.47 -8.31
CA TYR A 62 -17.61 9.02 -7.37
C TYR A 62 -16.61 10.15 -7.05
N SER A 63 -16.13 10.12 -5.80
CA SER A 63 -14.95 10.87 -5.34
C SER A 63 -13.86 9.89 -4.91
N LEU A 64 -12.60 10.26 -5.15
CA LEU A 64 -11.41 9.48 -4.77
C LEU A 64 -10.64 10.22 -3.68
N ALA A 65 -10.16 9.48 -2.68
CA ALA A 65 -9.24 10.00 -1.66
C ALA A 65 -7.96 9.17 -1.57
N LEU A 66 -6.90 9.81 -1.09
CA LEU A 66 -5.61 9.21 -0.77
C LEU A 66 -5.21 9.63 0.65
N VAL A 67 -4.73 8.66 1.44
CA VAL A 67 -4.26 8.88 2.81
C VAL A 67 -2.77 8.57 2.89
N LEU A 68 -1.96 9.55 3.27
CA LEU A 68 -0.52 9.38 3.46
C LEU A 68 -0.10 9.77 4.88
N PRO A 69 0.77 9.00 5.55
CA PRO A 69 1.51 9.50 6.70
C PRO A 69 2.54 10.56 6.27
N SER A 70 2.86 11.49 7.16
CA SER A 70 3.76 12.61 6.86
C SER A 70 5.18 12.20 6.42
N TYR A 71 5.62 10.99 6.76
CA TYR A 71 6.95 10.49 6.40
C TYR A 71 6.99 9.81 5.02
N SER A 72 5.84 9.57 4.35
CA SER A 72 5.79 8.84 3.07
C SER A 72 5.66 9.75 1.85
N PHE A 73 5.99 11.04 1.97
CA PHE A 73 5.96 11.96 0.82
C PHE A 73 7.02 11.64 -0.25
N TYR A 74 8.07 10.92 0.14
CA TYR A 74 9.14 10.51 -0.75
C TYR A 74 9.16 8.99 -0.86
N TYR A 75 9.49 8.48 -2.04
CA TYR A 75 9.69 7.06 -2.29
C TYR A 75 11.02 6.83 -3.01
N ILE A 76 11.60 5.65 -2.83
CA ILE A 76 12.82 5.25 -3.51
C ILE A 76 12.45 4.65 -4.86
N LYS A 77 13.01 5.22 -5.93
CA LYS A 77 12.95 4.65 -7.27
C LYS A 77 14.31 4.02 -7.60
N ALA A 78 14.30 2.73 -7.92
CA ALA A 78 15.52 2.03 -8.30
C ALA A 78 16.14 2.67 -9.56
N LYS A 79 17.44 2.97 -9.50
CA LYS A 79 18.25 3.51 -10.61
C LYS A 79 19.46 2.62 -10.86
N ILE A 80 19.21 1.35 -11.10
CA ILE A 80 20.23 0.32 -11.34
C ILE A 80 20.16 -0.09 -12.81
N ASN A 81 21.20 0.24 -13.58
CA ASN A 81 21.22 -0.03 -15.03
C ASN A 81 22.29 -1.07 -15.42
N GLU A 82 23.23 -1.37 -14.53
CA GLU A 82 24.32 -2.29 -14.82
C GLU A 82 23.88 -3.74 -14.69
N THR A 83 24.01 -4.52 -15.77
CA THR A 83 23.62 -5.92 -15.83
C THR A 83 24.31 -6.78 -14.77
N LEU A 84 25.62 -6.56 -14.55
CA LEU A 84 26.38 -7.32 -13.56
C LEU A 84 25.86 -7.07 -12.13
N THR A 85 25.49 -5.83 -11.84
CA THR A 85 24.96 -5.42 -10.54
C THR A 85 23.57 -6.04 -10.32
N GLN A 86 22.70 -6.03 -11.32
CA GLN A 86 21.39 -6.70 -11.25
C GLN A 86 21.52 -8.22 -11.04
N ALA A 87 22.40 -8.88 -11.80
CA ALA A 87 22.62 -10.33 -11.69
C ALA A 87 23.13 -10.75 -10.30
N LYS A 88 24.03 -9.95 -9.71
CA LYS A 88 24.53 -10.19 -8.33
C LYS A 88 23.39 -10.16 -7.31
N PHE A 89 22.47 -9.20 -7.40
CA PHE A 89 21.35 -9.11 -6.47
C PHE A 89 20.31 -10.22 -6.69
N ILE A 90 20.07 -10.66 -7.93
CA ILE A 90 19.15 -11.80 -8.18
C ILE A 90 19.71 -13.09 -7.56
N ALA A 91 21.03 -13.29 -7.58
CA ALA A 91 21.66 -14.49 -7.03
C ALA A 91 21.40 -14.64 -5.51
N THR A 92 21.21 -13.55 -4.77
CA THR A 92 20.91 -13.63 -3.33
C THR A 92 19.50 -14.16 -3.05
N LEU A 93 18.61 -14.18 -4.04
CA LEU A 93 17.25 -14.71 -3.90
C LEU A 93 17.19 -16.24 -4.12
N LYS A 94 18.25 -16.85 -4.64
CA LYS A 94 18.29 -18.30 -4.90
C LYS A 94 18.34 -19.07 -3.59
N ARG A 95 17.60 -20.19 -3.53
CA ARG A 95 17.57 -21.07 -2.35
C ARG A 95 18.97 -21.56 -1.95
N GLU A 96 19.83 -21.81 -2.92
CA GLU A 96 21.23 -22.23 -2.69
C GLU A 96 22.01 -21.23 -1.84
N SER A 97 21.63 -19.95 -1.86
CA SER A 97 22.29 -18.89 -1.09
C SER A 97 21.75 -18.76 0.34
N PHE A 98 20.66 -19.45 0.70
CA PHE A 98 19.94 -19.21 1.97
C PHE A 98 20.71 -19.62 3.22
N ASP A 99 21.66 -20.55 3.09
CA ASP A 99 22.56 -20.92 4.19
C ASP A 99 23.46 -19.73 4.60
N GLU A 100 23.73 -18.80 3.68
CA GLU A 100 24.53 -17.60 3.92
C GLU A 100 23.67 -16.35 4.17
N VAL A 101 22.65 -16.10 3.35
CA VAL A 101 21.86 -14.86 3.37
C VAL A 101 20.58 -14.95 4.21
N GLY A 102 20.21 -16.16 4.64
CA GLY A 102 18.98 -16.43 5.37
C GLY A 102 17.78 -16.74 4.49
N TYR A 103 16.75 -17.30 5.12
CA TYR A 103 15.52 -17.71 4.43
C TYR A 103 14.76 -16.49 3.91
N THR A 104 14.70 -16.36 2.58
CA THR A 104 14.15 -15.17 1.91
C THR A 104 12.72 -15.43 1.41
N PHE A 105 11.83 -14.48 1.71
CA PHE A 105 10.48 -14.43 1.15
C PHE A 105 10.38 -13.35 0.06
N LEU A 106 9.52 -13.58 -0.93
CA LEU A 106 9.19 -12.58 -1.95
C LEU A 106 7.71 -12.24 -1.89
N ALA A 107 7.36 -10.95 -1.76
CA ALA A 107 5.97 -10.54 -1.72
C ALA A 107 5.26 -10.90 -3.04
N PRO A 108 4.07 -11.52 -3.02
CA PRO A 108 3.33 -11.85 -4.22
C PRO A 108 2.74 -10.60 -4.87
N ARG A 109 3.54 -9.92 -5.70
CA ARG A 109 3.11 -8.83 -6.58
C ARG A 109 3.00 -9.34 -7.99
N ASP A 110 2.20 -8.66 -8.80
CA ASP A 110 2.12 -8.91 -10.24
C ASP A 110 3.37 -8.32 -10.92
N TYR A 111 4.52 -9.00 -10.77
CA TYR A 111 5.81 -8.52 -11.28
C TYR A 111 5.88 -8.57 -12.81
N CYS A 112 5.34 -9.62 -13.41
CA CYS A 112 5.29 -9.89 -14.85
C CYS A 112 4.08 -10.78 -15.15
N SER A 113 3.43 -10.58 -16.30
CA SER A 113 2.22 -11.33 -16.69
C SER A 113 2.41 -12.86 -16.79
N THR A 114 3.65 -13.32 -16.90
CA THR A 114 4.02 -14.74 -16.98
C THR A 114 4.18 -15.40 -15.61
N VAL A 115 4.51 -14.65 -14.57
CA VAL A 115 4.75 -15.18 -13.22
C VAL A 115 3.44 -15.10 -12.44
N LYS A 116 2.80 -16.26 -12.25
CA LYS A 116 1.53 -16.34 -11.51
C LYS A 116 1.77 -16.20 -10.02
N ILE A 117 0.93 -15.41 -9.35
CA ILE A 117 0.85 -15.35 -7.90
C ILE A 117 0.38 -16.70 -7.35
N THR A 118 1.11 -17.25 -6.38
CA THR A 118 0.76 -18.48 -5.67
C THR A 118 0.83 -18.28 -4.17
N ASP A 119 -0.08 -18.90 -3.42
CA ASP A 119 -0.10 -18.81 -1.95
C ASP A 119 1.15 -19.44 -1.31
N ASN A 120 1.72 -20.46 -1.94
CA ASN A 120 2.99 -21.04 -1.52
C ASN A 120 4.15 -20.15 -1.97
N ASN A 121 4.73 -19.39 -1.04
CA ASN A 121 5.80 -18.45 -1.33
C ASN A 121 7.07 -19.12 -1.92
N THR A 122 7.32 -20.37 -1.53
CA THR A 122 8.47 -21.10 -2.03
C THR A 122 8.33 -21.41 -3.52
N VAL A 123 7.14 -21.80 -3.96
CA VAL A 123 6.82 -22.02 -5.38
C VAL A 123 6.82 -20.69 -6.13
N PHE A 124 6.27 -19.64 -5.51
CA PHE A 124 6.25 -18.30 -6.10
C PHE A 124 7.67 -17.79 -6.40
N LEU A 125 8.58 -17.90 -5.42
CA LEU A 125 9.97 -17.48 -5.56
C LEU A 125 10.70 -18.30 -6.63
N GLN A 126 10.44 -19.60 -6.71
CA GLN A 126 11.02 -20.46 -7.75
C GLN A 126 10.55 -20.10 -9.16
N ASN A 127 9.29 -19.66 -9.31
CA ASN A 127 8.76 -19.22 -10.60
C ASN A 127 9.21 -17.81 -10.99
N PHE A 128 9.65 -17.00 -10.02
CA PHE A 128 10.12 -15.65 -10.24
C PHE A 128 11.56 -15.59 -10.78
N ILE A 129 12.43 -16.49 -10.31
CA ILE A 129 13.85 -16.58 -10.69
C ILE A 129 14.01 -17.35 -12.00
#